data_AF-A0A3B9PMV0-F1
#
_entry.id   AF-A0A3B9PMV0-F1
#
_cell.length_a   1.000
_cell.length_b   1.000
_cell.length_c   1.000
_cell.angle_alpha   90.00
_cell.angle_beta   90.00
_cell.angle_gamma   90.00
#
_symmetry.space_group_name_H-M   'P 1'
#
loop_
_entity.id
_entity.type
_entity.pdbx_description
1 polymer ?
#
loop_
_entity_poly.entity_id
_entity_poly.type
_entity_poly.pdbx_seq_one_letter_code
_entity_poly.pdbx_strand_id
1 'polypeptide(L)'
;MPLRNLPGLPGRVMLVLLVAAIAVGGCTLQFAYSRLDWIVPWYLRDYVTLDAGQRVALDARLTARLDWHCRTHVPEYAVTLREAQALLAGDTVEAAALEPFLARGEAWWGEVLAALEPDARVLLAGLANEQVDELRQAFARKQREVREEFQDGSDAARIARMEKRLQRWFGRMTPAQRERIAAWSAALSPTTEAWLEQRARWQGALLDALQVRRDQAAFAARLAPLLTPQQAYWPEAYREGVARNRALTLALLADVFNLAPEAQRARLNRELDALAGQFESLACAAPARLSAALGR
;
A
#
# COMPACT_ATOMS: atom_id res chain seq x y z
N MET A 1 9.25 5.50 -0.48
CA MET A 1 8.11 4.63 -0.87
C MET A 1 8.62 3.40 -1.60
N PRO A 2 8.46 2.21 -1.04
CA PRO A 2 8.08 1.08 -1.84
C PRO A 2 6.58 0.88 -1.65
N LEU A 3 5.75 1.68 -2.32
CA LEU A 3 4.37 1.26 -2.63
C LEU A 3 4.32 0.07 -3.61
N ARG A 4 5.45 -0.63 -3.75
CA ARG A 4 5.67 -1.85 -4.54
C ARG A 4 5.87 -3.07 -3.65
N ASN A 5 6.06 -2.97 -2.34
CA ASN A 5 6.54 -4.11 -1.55
C ASN A 5 5.44 -4.87 -0.79
N LEU A 6 4.37 -5.26 -1.49
CA LEU A 6 3.73 -6.53 -1.19
C LEU A 6 3.18 -7.27 -2.42
N PRO A 7 3.31 -8.61 -2.41
CA PRO A 7 2.52 -9.52 -3.22
C PRO A 7 1.09 -9.63 -2.64
N GLY A 8 0.08 -9.70 -3.50
CA GLY A 8 -1.30 -10.02 -3.08
C GLY A 8 -2.29 -8.86 -2.89
N LEU A 9 -1.87 -7.66 -2.46
CA LEU A 9 -2.74 -6.48 -2.42
C LEU A 9 -2.02 -5.32 -3.13
N PRO A 10 -2.61 -4.66 -4.13
CA PRO A 10 -1.97 -3.56 -4.79
C PRO A 10 -2.13 -2.44 -3.78
N GLY A 11 -1.04 -2.08 -3.10
CA GLY A 11 -0.95 -0.78 -2.44
C GLY A 11 -1.37 0.34 -3.41
N ARG A 12 -1.32 0.08 -4.72
CA ARG A 12 -1.91 0.86 -5.80
C ARG A 12 -3.42 0.87 -5.91
N VAL A 13 -4.20 -0.16 -5.58
CA VAL A 13 -5.68 -0.08 -5.60
C VAL A 13 -6.16 0.64 -4.35
N MET A 14 -5.57 0.38 -3.19
CA MET A 14 -5.87 1.19 -2.00
C MET A 14 -5.42 2.64 -2.19
N LEU A 15 -4.22 2.89 -2.73
CA LEU A 15 -3.75 4.24 -3.10
C LEU A 15 -4.53 4.83 -4.27
N VAL A 16 -4.95 4.08 -5.29
CA VAL A 16 -5.75 4.60 -6.42
C VAL A 16 -7.16 4.87 -5.97
N LEU A 17 -7.73 4.11 -5.03
CA LEU A 17 -9.01 4.43 -4.40
C LEU A 17 -8.87 5.60 -3.43
N LEU A 18 -7.77 5.71 -2.68
CA LEU A 18 -7.46 6.89 -1.85
C LEU A 18 -7.24 8.13 -2.74
N VAL A 19 -6.48 8.00 -3.82
CA VAL A 19 -6.13 9.07 -4.74
C VAL A 19 -7.31 9.41 -5.64
N ALA A 20 -8.17 8.45 -6.02
CA ALA A 20 -9.41 8.72 -6.75
C ALA A 20 -10.48 9.33 -5.85
N ALA A 21 -10.59 8.87 -4.59
CA ALA A 21 -11.42 9.51 -3.59
C ALA A 21 -10.98 10.98 -3.39
N ILE A 22 -9.68 11.25 -3.37
CA ILE A 22 -9.16 12.60 -3.22
C ILE A 22 -9.15 13.41 -4.54
N ALA A 23 -9.02 12.77 -5.70
CA ALA A 23 -8.97 13.45 -7.01
C ALA A 23 -10.34 13.90 -7.52
N VAL A 24 -11.42 13.27 -7.05
CA VAL A 24 -12.77 13.80 -7.21
C VAL A 24 -13.08 14.53 -5.91
N GLY A 25 -13.15 15.86 -5.91
CA GLY A 25 -13.38 16.70 -4.72
C GLY A 25 -14.74 16.51 -4.01
N GLY A 26 -15.24 15.27 -3.91
CA GLY A 26 -16.49 14.87 -3.28
C GLY A 26 -16.47 13.47 -2.66
N CYS A 27 -15.35 12.73 -2.66
CA CYS A 27 -15.21 11.51 -1.84
C CYS A 27 -14.17 11.75 -0.75
N THR A 28 -14.58 12.31 0.37
CA THR A 28 -13.68 12.48 1.53
C THR A 28 -13.03 11.14 1.89
N LEU A 29 -11.81 11.17 2.45
CA LEU A 29 -11.17 9.97 3.01
C LEU A 29 -12.13 9.20 3.92
N GLN A 30 -12.99 9.91 4.65
CA GLN A 30 -14.08 9.37 5.43
C GLN A 30 -15.05 8.50 4.63
N PHE A 31 -15.53 8.98 3.47
CA PHE A 31 -16.39 8.18 2.60
C PHE A 31 -15.68 6.91 2.14
N ALA A 32 -14.46 7.02 1.62
CA ALA A 32 -13.71 5.85 1.15
C ALA A 32 -13.45 4.84 2.28
N TYR A 33 -13.04 5.33 3.46
CA TYR A 33 -12.78 4.49 4.64
C TYR A 33 -14.04 3.79 5.13
N SER A 34 -15.17 4.51 5.18
CA SER A 34 -16.48 3.97 5.60
C SER A 34 -17.06 2.91 4.66
N ARG A 35 -16.48 2.76 3.46
CA ARG A 35 -16.90 1.80 2.43
C ARG A 35 -15.89 0.66 2.23
N LEU A 36 -14.86 0.56 3.08
CA LEU A 36 -13.85 -0.50 2.94
C LEU A 36 -14.43 -1.91 3.11
N ASP A 37 -15.48 -2.04 3.92
CA ASP A 37 -16.31 -3.24 4.06
C ASP A 37 -16.91 -3.72 2.73
N TRP A 38 -17.24 -2.80 1.81
CA TRP A 38 -17.75 -3.13 0.47
C TRP A 38 -16.64 -3.22 -0.59
N ILE A 39 -15.67 -2.31 -0.53
CA ILE A 39 -14.55 -2.23 -1.49
C ILE A 39 -13.67 -3.48 -1.44
N VAL A 40 -13.33 -3.95 -0.23
CA VAL A 40 -12.40 -5.09 -0.08
C VAL A 40 -13.01 -6.38 -0.65
N PRO A 41 -14.26 -6.78 -0.32
CA PRO A 41 -14.87 -7.94 -0.96
C PRO A 41 -15.05 -7.77 -2.47
N TRP A 42 -15.35 -6.56 -2.97
CA TRP A 42 -15.41 -6.31 -4.42
C TRP A 42 -14.06 -6.56 -5.08
N TYR A 43 -12.97 -6.08 -4.50
CA TYR A 43 -11.62 -6.31 -4.99
C TYR A 43 -11.21 -7.79 -4.94
N LEU A 44 -11.59 -8.52 -3.89
CA LEU A 44 -11.26 -9.94 -3.74
C LEU A 44 -11.94 -10.84 -4.79
N ARG A 45 -13.06 -10.41 -5.39
CA ARG A 45 -13.73 -11.16 -6.48
C ARG A 45 -12.86 -11.31 -7.72
N ASP A 46 -11.90 -10.41 -7.94
CA ASP A 46 -10.94 -10.55 -9.04
C ASP A 46 -9.97 -11.73 -8.83
N TYR A 47 -9.93 -12.29 -7.61
CA TYR A 47 -9.02 -13.36 -7.21
C TYR A 47 -9.74 -14.68 -6.96
N VAL A 48 -10.86 -14.64 -6.25
CA VAL A 48 -11.57 -15.84 -5.81
C VAL A 48 -13.06 -15.56 -5.60
N THR A 49 -13.89 -16.50 -6.06
CA THR A 49 -15.34 -16.44 -5.92
C THR A 49 -15.78 -17.05 -4.59
N LEU A 50 -15.95 -16.23 -3.56
CA LEU A 50 -16.38 -16.70 -2.24
C LEU A 50 -17.87 -17.10 -2.23
N ASP A 51 -18.22 -18.18 -1.53
CA ASP A 51 -19.61 -18.59 -1.28
C ASP A 51 -20.30 -17.72 -0.21
N ALA A 52 -21.58 -17.96 0.05
CA ALA A 52 -22.35 -17.16 1.01
C ALA A 52 -21.79 -17.22 2.44
N GLY A 53 -21.38 -18.40 2.91
CA GLY A 53 -20.81 -18.58 4.25
C GLY A 53 -19.44 -17.92 4.38
N GLN A 54 -18.59 -18.06 3.36
CA GLN A 54 -17.29 -17.41 3.30
C GLN A 54 -17.39 -15.88 3.25
N ARG A 55 -18.36 -15.32 2.53
CA ARG A 55 -18.62 -13.87 2.53
C ARG A 55 -19.04 -13.35 3.90
N VAL A 56 -19.93 -14.07 4.60
CA VAL A 56 -20.30 -13.71 5.99
C VAL A 56 -19.08 -13.78 6.92
N ALA A 57 -18.24 -14.80 6.77
CA ALA A 57 -17.02 -14.96 7.55
C ALA A 57 -15.97 -13.87 7.25
N LEU A 58 -15.88 -13.40 6.00
CA LEU A 58 -15.04 -12.28 5.58
C LEU A 58 -15.54 -10.97 6.17
N ASP A 59 -16.84 -10.65 6.01
CA ASP A 59 -17.44 -9.40 6.49
C ASP A 59 -17.20 -9.23 7.99
N ALA A 60 -17.54 -10.24 8.80
CA ALA A 60 -17.39 -10.16 10.26
C ALA A 60 -15.95 -9.87 10.69
N ARG A 61 -14.96 -10.50 10.02
CA ARG A 61 -13.54 -10.29 10.31
C ARG A 61 -13.07 -8.93 9.82
N LEU A 62 -13.41 -8.56 8.61
CA LEU A 62 -13.05 -7.28 8.02
C LEU A 62 -13.58 -6.11 8.85
N THR A 63 -14.85 -6.17 9.29
CA THR A 63 -15.42 -5.16 10.19
C THR A 63 -14.62 -5.03 11.48
N ALA A 64 -14.26 -6.15 12.12
CA ALA A 64 -13.45 -6.13 13.34
C ALA A 64 -12.04 -5.56 13.10
N ARG A 65 -11.42 -5.89 11.96
CA ARG A 65 -10.10 -5.36 11.58
C ARG A 65 -10.12 -3.88 11.23
N LEU A 66 -11.16 -3.39 10.57
CA LEU A 66 -11.33 -1.99 10.23
C LEU A 66 -11.56 -1.12 11.47
N ASP A 67 -12.32 -1.60 12.45
CA ASP A 67 -12.49 -0.92 13.74
C ASP A 67 -11.15 -0.87 14.51
N TRP A 68 -10.44 -1.99 14.59
CA TRP A 68 -9.11 -2.03 15.21
C TRP A 68 -8.12 -1.08 14.53
N HIS A 69 -7.99 -1.13 13.21
CA HIS A 69 -7.08 -0.26 12.44
C HIS A 69 -7.46 1.22 12.63
N CYS A 70 -8.76 1.53 12.66
CA CYS A 70 -9.21 2.89 12.92
C CYS A 70 -8.77 3.37 14.31
N ARG A 71 -8.97 2.55 15.35
CA ARG A 71 -8.66 2.98 16.73
C ARG A 71 -7.16 3.08 17.00
N THR A 72 -6.35 2.27 16.32
CA THR A 72 -4.93 2.11 16.66
C THR A 72 -3.98 2.87 15.74
N HIS A 73 -4.29 2.98 14.44
CA HIS A 73 -3.34 3.50 13.45
C HIS A 73 -3.79 4.83 12.84
N VAL A 74 -5.09 5.06 12.66
CA VAL A 74 -5.59 6.30 12.04
C VAL A 74 -5.19 7.57 12.82
N PRO A 75 -5.28 7.62 14.17
CA PRO A 75 -4.79 8.76 14.95
C PRO A 75 -3.28 8.99 14.75
N GLU A 76 -2.49 7.92 14.72
CA GLU A 76 -1.04 7.98 14.54
C GLU A 76 -0.65 8.53 13.15
N TYR A 77 -1.47 8.28 12.12
CA TYR A 77 -1.28 8.88 10.80
C TYR A 77 -1.44 10.40 10.85
N ALA A 78 -2.46 10.90 11.54
CA ALA A 78 -2.65 12.34 11.72
C ALA A 78 -1.47 12.97 12.47
N VAL A 79 -1.10 12.41 13.63
CA VAL A 79 0.06 12.88 14.43
C VAL A 79 1.32 12.93 13.57
N THR A 80 1.60 11.87 12.81
CA THR A 80 2.79 11.80 11.95
C THR A 80 2.77 12.84 10.84
N LEU A 81 1.61 13.17 10.28
CA LEU A 81 1.48 14.24 9.29
C LEU A 81 1.73 15.62 9.93
N ARG A 82 1.26 15.85 11.17
CA ARG A 82 1.55 17.08 11.92
C ARG A 82 3.04 17.21 12.24
N GLU A 83 3.69 16.13 12.63
CA GLU A 83 5.15 16.08 12.83
C GLU A 83 5.91 16.37 11.52
N ALA A 84 5.44 15.84 10.39
CA ALA A 84 6.02 16.14 9.09
C ALA A 84 5.85 17.63 8.74
N GLN A 85 4.69 18.24 9.03
CA GLN A 85 4.51 19.68 8.84
C GLN A 85 5.50 20.50 9.69
N ALA A 86 5.71 20.11 10.95
CA ALA A 86 6.65 20.80 11.83
C ALA A 86 8.10 20.70 11.30
N LEU A 87 8.50 19.53 10.80
CA LEU A 87 9.81 19.36 10.14
C LEU A 87 9.94 20.26 8.91
N LEU A 88 8.90 20.29 8.06
CA LEU A 88 8.87 21.02 6.80
C LEU A 88 8.64 22.53 6.96
N ALA A 89 8.45 23.01 8.20
CA ALA A 89 8.45 24.44 8.51
C ALA A 89 9.87 25.03 8.51
N GLY A 90 10.90 24.19 8.57
CA GLY A 90 12.29 24.62 8.42
C GLY A 90 12.64 25.06 7.00
N ASP A 91 13.71 25.86 6.87
CA ASP A 91 14.17 26.37 5.57
C ASP A 91 14.72 25.27 4.66
N THR A 92 15.39 24.29 5.25
CA THR A 92 16.01 23.15 4.57
C THR A 92 15.64 21.84 5.25
N VAL A 93 15.62 20.77 4.47
CA VAL A 93 15.37 19.41 4.93
C VAL A 93 16.51 18.52 4.45
N GLU A 94 17.07 17.75 5.37
CA GLU A 94 18.03 16.70 5.05
C GLU A 94 17.30 15.37 4.80
N ALA A 95 17.84 14.56 3.89
CA ALA A 95 17.27 13.25 3.57
C ALA A 95 17.15 12.34 4.80
N ALA A 96 18.12 12.41 5.73
CA ALA A 96 18.13 11.63 6.96
C ALA A 96 16.95 11.96 7.89
N ALA A 97 16.46 13.21 7.87
CA ALA A 97 15.31 13.62 8.67
C ALA A 97 13.99 12.99 8.18
N LEU A 98 13.94 12.47 6.95
CA LEU A 98 12.78 11.80 6.38
C LEU A 98 12.74 10.29 6.67
N GLU A 99 13.87 9.69 7.07
CA GLU A 99 14.01 8.26 7.33
C GLU A 99 13.07 7.75 8.46
N PRO A 100 12.91 8.46 9.60
CA PRO A 100 12.00 8.03 10.67
C PRO A 100 10.54 7.88 10.22
N PHE A 101 10.06 8.77 9.33
CA PHE A 101 8.70 8.69 8.79
C PHE A 101 8.49 7.43 7.95
N LEU A 102 9.50 7.07 7.16
CA LEU A 102 9.45 5.87 6.34
C LEU A 102 9.52 4.60 7.21
N ALA A 103 10.42 4.56 8.19
CA ALA A 103 10.56 3.45 9.12
C ALA A 103 9.28 3.22 9.93
N ARG A 104 8.63 4.29 10.40
CA ARG A 104 7.33 4.21 11.10
C ARG A 104 6.24 3.60 10.22
N GLY A 105 6.15 4.03 8.96
CA GLY A 105 5.22 3.45 7.99
C GLY A 105 5.45 1.96 7.72
N GLU A 106 6.71 1.51 7.71
CA GLU A 106 7.06 0.10 7.56
C GLU A 106 6.71 -0.73 8.80
N ALA A 107 6.88 -0.15 10.01
CA ALA A 107 6.48 -0.78 11.26
C ALA A 107 4.97 -1.01 11.32
N TRP A 108 4.16 0.03 11.06
CA TRP A 108 2.70 -0.08 10.96
C TRP A 108 2.25 -1.14 9.94
N TRP A 109 2.95 -1.23 8.80
CA TRP A 109 2.65 -2.27 7.82
C TRP A 109 2.85 -3.68 8.38
N GLY A 110 3.94 -3.89 9.14
CA GLY A 110 4.19 -5.13 9.86
C GLY A 110 3.12 -5.46 10.90
N GLU A 111 2.67 -4.47 11.66
CA GLU A 111 1.59 -4.61 12.65
C GLU A 111 0.26 -5.00 12.00
N VAL A 112 -0.11 -4.35 10.89
CA VAL A 112 -1.31 -4.68 10.10
C VAL A 112 -1.23 -6.12 9.58
N LEU A 113 -0.09 -6.53 9.01
CA LEU A 113 0.09 -7.91 8.54
C LEU A 113 -0.07 -8.94 9.66
N ALA A 114 0.55 -8.68 10.81
CA ALA A 114 0.45 -9.55 11.98
C ALA A 114 -1.00 -9.66 12.50
N ALA A 115 -1.74 -8.55 12.51
CA ALA A 115 -3.14 -8.51 12.90
C ALA A 115 -4.06 -9.24 11.90
N LEU A 116 -3.69 -9.28 10.61
CA LEU A 116 -4.46 -9.97 9.57
C LEU A 116 -4.19 -11.48 9.50
N GLU A 117 -3.05 -11.97 10.00
CA GLU A 117 -2.69 -13.40 10.00
C GLU A 117 -3.81 -14.33 10.50
N PRO A 118 -4.39 -14.14 11.69
CA PRO A 118 -5.38 -15.06 12.21
C PRO A 118 -6.66 -15.09 11.35
N ASP A 119 -7.02 -13.95 10.75
CA ASP A 119 -8.17 -13.83 9.87
C ASP A 119 -7.91 -14.49 8.52
N ALA A 120 -6.74 -14.23 7.93
CA ALA A 120 -6.30 -14.86 6.71
C ALA A 120 -6.23 -16.38 6.86
N ARG A 121 -5.73 -16.88 7.99
CA ARG A 121 -5.65 -18.32 8.28
C ARG A 121 -7.02 -18.99 8.24
N VAL A 122 -8.05 -18.38 8.81
CA VAL A 122 -9.41 -18.97 8.77
C VAL A 122 -9.99 -18.88 7.35
N LEU A 123 -9.90 -17.71 6.71
CA LEU A 123 -10.50 -17.49 5.40
C LEU A 123 -9.86 -18.36 4.31
N LEU A 124 -8.53 -18.46 4.31
CA LEU A 124 -7.78 -19.25 3.34
C LEU A 124 -7.93 -20.77 3.58
N ALA A 125 -8.02 -21.22 4.83
CA ALA A 125 -8.31 -22.61 5.14
C ALA A 125 -9.70 -23.05 4.66
N GLY A 126 -10.65 -22.11 4.62
CA GLY A 126 -12.01 -22.34 4.15
C GLY A 126 -12.18 -22.46 2.63
N LEU A 127 -11.13 -22.23 1.83
CA LEU A 127 -11.24 -22.27 0.37
C LEU A 127 -11.44 -23.72 -0.16
N ALA A 128 -12.39 -23.88 -1.08
CA ALA A 128 -12.56 -25.10 -1.88
C ALA A 128 -11.38 -25.28 -2.86
N ASN A 129 -11.24 -26.47 -3.44
CA ASN A 129 -10.14 -26.73 -4.39
C ASN A 129 -10.27 -25.86 -5.64
N GLU A 130 -11.49 -25.72 -6.14
CA GLU A 130 -11.85 -24.92 -7.30
C GLU A 130 -11.49 -23.44 -7.06
N GLN A 131 -11.71 -22.94 -5.84
CA GLN A 131 -11.34 -21.58 -5.43
C GLN A 131 -9.82 -21.37 -5.33
N VAL A 132 -9.06 -22.40 -4.95
CA VAL A 132 -7.58 -22.34 -4.99
C VAL A 132 -7.09 -22.28 -6.45
N ASP A 133 -7.77 -22.97 -7.36
CA ASP A 133 -7.44 -22.90 -8.79
C ASP A 133 -7.85 -21.56 -9.43
N GLU A 134 -8.98 -20.97 -9.05
CA GLU A 134 -9.34 -19.59 -9.42
C GLU A 134 -8.25 -18.60 -8.99
N LEU A 135 -7.78 -18.71 -7.74
CA LEU A 135 -6.72 -17.87 -7.19
C LEU A 135 -5.42 -18.03 -7.99
N ARG A 136 -5.03 -19.25 -8.35
CA ARG A 136 -3.87 -19.54 -9.20
C ARG A 136 -3.97 -18.86 -10.56
N GLN A 137 -5.13 -18.97 -11.21
CA GLN A 137 -5.38 -18.33 -12.51
C GLN A 137 -5.36 -16.80 -12.42
N ALA A 138 -5.95 -16.24 -11.36
CA ALA A 138 -5.92 -14.82 -11.09
C ALA A 138 -4.50 -14.30 -10.86
N PHE A 139 -3.68 -15.02 -10.10
CA PHE A 139 -2.26 -14.68 -9.93
C PHE A 139 -1.51 -14.67 -11.26
N ALA A 140 -1.68 -15.70 -12.09
CA ALA A 140 -1.04 -15.77 -13.41
C ALA A 140 -1.48 -14.61 -14.33
N ARG A 141 -2.77 -14.28 -14.35
CA ARG A 141 -3.32 -13.14 -15.12
C ARG A 141 -2.73 -11.81 -14.64
N LYS A 142 -2.79 -11.54 -13.33
CA LYS A 142 -2.27 -10.30 -12.75
C LYS A 142 -0.75 -10.17 -12.90
N GLN A 143 0.00 -11.27 -12.90
CA GLN A 143 1.43 -11.24 -13.17
C GLN A 143 1.73 -10.74 -14.59
N ARG A 144 0.93 -11.16 -15.59
CA ARG A 144 1.06 -10.66 -16.97
C ARG A 144 0.70 -9.18 -17.08
N GLU A 145 -0.46 -8.77 -16.54
CA GLU A 145 -0.90 -7.36 -16.53
C GLU A 145 0.17 -6.43 -15.93
N VAL A 146 0.76 -6.83 -14.79
CA VAL A 146 1.79 -6.03 -14.13
C VAL A 146 3.08 -6.00 -14.93
N ARG A 147 3.47 -7.10 -15.59
CA ARG A 147 4.65 -7.14 -16.46
C ARG A 147 4.48 -6.21 -17.66
N GLU A 148 3.31 -6.21 -18.28
CA GLU A 148 2.96 -5.31 -19.38
C GLU A 148 2.99 -3.84 -18.93
N GLU A 149 2.45 -3.52 -17.75
CA GLU A 149 2.47 -2.15 -17.21
C GLU A 149 3.91 -1.62 -17.01
N PHE A 150 4.85 -2.52 -16.69
CA PHE A 150 6.24 -2.18 -16.43
C PHE A 150 7.21 -2.54 -17.55
N GLN A 151 6.70 -2.93 -18.72
CA GLN A 151 7.52 -3.19 -19.90
C GLN A 151 8.27 -1.92 -20.33
N ASP A 152 7.63 -0.75 -20.18
CA ASP A 152 8.28 0.55 -20.37
C ASP A 152 9.00 0.98 -19.08
N GLY A 153 10.19 0.40 -18.94
CA GLY A 153 11.16 0.72 -17.90
C GLY A 153 11.99 1.97 -18.19
N SER A 154 11.71 2.71 -19.27
CA SER A 154 12.51 3.87 -19.68
C SER A 154 12.59 4.94 -18.59
N ASP A 155 13.67 5.72 -18.61
CA ASP A 155 13.82 6.86 -17.70
C ASP A 155 12.73 7.89 -17.91
N ALA A 156 12.30 8.14 -19.16
CA ALA A 156 11.20 9.05 -19.47
C ALA A 156 9.89 8.64 -18.77
N ALA A 157 9.50 7.37 -18.87
CA ALA A 157 8.31 6.86 -18.18
C ALA A 157 8.46 6.93 -16.65
N ARG A 158 9.67 6.71 -16.13
CA ARG A 158 9.95 6.79 -14.69
C ARG A 158 9.88 8.21 -14.15
N ILE A 159 10.46 9.18 -14.86
CA ILE A 159 10.39 10.61 -14.58
C ILE A 159 8.93 11.05 -14.57
N ALA A 160 8.17 10.76 -15.64
CA ALA A 160 6.76 11.14 -15.74
C ALA A 160 5.91 10.58 -14.57
N ARG A 161 6.15 9.33 -14.18
CA ARG A 161 5.48 8.72 -13.01
C ARG A 161 5.86 9.41 -11.69
N MET A 162 7.11 9.83 -11.52
CA MET A 162 7.55 10.54 -10.32
C MET A 162 6.99 11.96 -10.27
N GLU A 163 7.03 12.70 -11.38
CA GLU A 163 6.42 14.04 -11.48
C GLU A 163 4.93 13.98 -11.14
N LYS A 164 4.20 13.01 -11.70
CA LYS A 164 2.77 12.83 -11.41
C LYS A 164 2.49 12.58 -9.92
N ARG A 165 3.37 11.87 -9.21
CA ARG A 165 3.25 11.64 -7.75
C ARG A 165 3.49 12.92 -6.95
N LEU A 166 4.50 13.70 -7.33
CA LEU A 166 4.84 14.95 -6.66
C LEU A 166 3.86 16.09 -6.97
N GLN A 167 3.17 16.01 -8.11
CA GLN A 167 2.31 17.08 -8.61
C GLN A 167 1.17 17.45 -7.66
N ARG A 168 0.60 16.48 -6.94
CA ARG A 168 -0.44 16.78 -5.96
C ARG A 168 0.08 17.71 -4.86
N TRP A 169 1.27 17.41 -4.35
CA TRP A 169 1.90 18.07 -3.20
C TRP A 169 2.52 19.41 -3.56
N PHE A 170 3.28 19.46 -4.66
CA PHE A 170 4.05 20.64 -5.05
C PHE A 170 3.47 21.39 -6.25
N GLY A 171 2.44 20.87 -6.93
CA GLY A 171 1.96 21.43 -8.18
C GLY A 171 2.87 21.12 -9.37
N ARG A 172 2.99 22.01 -10.35
CA ARG A 172 3.89 21.80 -11.49
C ARG A 172 5.35 21.89 -11.04
N MET A 173 6.16 20.89 -11.40
CA MET A 173 7.60 20.88 -11.10
C MET A 173 8.33 22.04 -11.79
N THR A 174 9.27 22.68 -11.09
CA THR A 174 10.19 23.68 -11.65
C THR A 174 11.25 23.02 -12.54
N PRO A 175 11.95 23.76 -13.42
CA PRO A 175 13.06 23.20 -14.20
C PRO A 175 14.12 22.50 -13.34
N ALA A 176 14.54 23.13 -12.24
CA ALA A 176 15.52 22.53 -11.30
C ALA A 176 15.00 21.24 -10.65
N GLN A 177 13.71 21.19 -10.27
CA GLN A 177 13.10 19.96 -9.75
C GLN A 177 13.07 18.85 -10.81
N ARG A 178 12.75 19.16 -12.08
CA ARG A 178 12.76 18.16 -13.16
C ARG A 178 14.15 17.60 -13.42
N GLU A 179 15.16 18.46 -13.42
CA GLU A 179 16.56 18.03 -13.55
C GLU A 179 16.94 17.07 -12.41
N ARG A 180 16.54 17.40 -11.18
CA ARG A 180 16.78 16.53 -10.03
C ARG A 180 16.06 15.19 -10.14
N ILE A 181 14.82 15.16 -10.64
CA ILE A 181 14.07 13.93 -10.90
C ILE A 181 14.73 13.11 -12.01
N ALA A 182 15.26 13.74 -13.05
CA ALA A 182 16.00 13.05 -14.12
C ALA A 182 17.27 12.38 -13.59
N ALA A 183 18.07 13.11 -12.81
CA ALA A 183 19.26 12.57 -12.15
C ALA A 183 18.92 11.41 -11.20
N TRP A 184 17.83 11.54 -10.43
CA TRP A 184 17.32 10.45 -9.60
C TRP A 184 16.94 9.21 -10.43
N SER A 185 16.24 9.38 -11.56
CA SER A 185 15.84 8.26 -12.42
C SER A 185 17.04 7.50 -12.94
N ALA A 186 18.04 8.21 -13.48
CA ALA A 186 19.27 7.62 -14.02
C ALA A 186 20.11 6.89 -12.96
N ALA A 187 20.04 7.34 -11.70
CA ALA A 187 20.80 6.75 -10.61
C ALA A 187 20.20 5.45 -10.05
N LEU A 188 18.92 5.13 -10.31
CA LEU A 188 18.29 3.96 -9.67
C LEU A 188 18.90 2.62 -10.08
N SER A 189 18.95 1.68 -9.14
CA SER A 189 19.21 0.26 -9.41
C SER A 189 18.00 -0.36 -10.14
N PRO A 190 18.22 -1.23 -11.15
CA PRO A 190 17.16 -1.91 -11.87
C PRO A 190 16.54 -3.03 -11.01
N THR A 191 15.51 -2.71 -10.23
CA THR A 191 14.88 -3.66 -9.29
C THR A 191 13.55 -4.23 -9.79
N THR A 192 13.08 -3.87 -11.00
CA THR A 192 11.74 -4.22 -11.49
C THR A 192 11.59 -5.72 -11.74
N GLU A 193 12.53 -6.37 -12.44
CA GLU A 193 12.44 -7.81 -12.72
C GLU A 193 12.55 -8.64 -11.44
N ALA A 194 13.53 -8.33 -10.58
CA ALA A 194 13.67 -8.99 -9.28
C ALA A 194 12.42 -8.83 -8.40
N TRP A 195 11.74 -7.67 -8.46
CA TRP A 195 10.45 -7.47 -7.80
C TRP A 195 9.34 -8.38 -8.35
N LEU A 196 9.24 -8.52 -9.67
CA LEU A 196 8.28 -9.43 -10.31
C LEU A 196 8.54 -10.89 -9.91
N GLU A 197 9.81 -11.28 -9.79
CA GLU A 197 10.22 -12.60 -9.32
C GLU A 197 9.87 -12.83 -7.85
N GLN A 198 10.17 -11.87 -6.95
CA GLN A 198 9.81 -12.00 -5.53
C GLN A 198 8.30 -12.08 -5.35
N ARG A 199 7.53 -11.34 -6.16
CA ARG A 199 6.08 -11.43 -6.18
C ARG A 199 5.61 -12.84 -6.58
N ALA A 200 6.16 -13.41 -7.66
CA ALA A 200 5.81 -14.75 -8.11
C ALA A 200 6.18 -15.83 -7.09
N ARG A 201 7.34 -15.69 -6.42
CA ARG A 201 7.79 -16.60 -5.35
C ARG A 201 6.80 -16.63 -4.19
N TRP A 202 6.38 -15.46 -3.69
CA TRP A 202 5.38 -15.40 -2.62
C TRP A 202 4.03 -16.00 -3.04
N GLN A 203 3.59 -15.73 -4.28
CA GLN A 203 2.34 -16.31 -4.80
C GLN A 203 2.41 -17.84 -4.88
N GLY A 204 3.55 -18.39 -5.32
CA GLY A 204 3.81 -19.83 -5.30
C GLY A 204 3.77 -20.41 -3.89
N ALA A 205 4.49 -19.78 -2.95
CA ALA A 205 4.51 -20.23 -1.56
C ALA A 205 3.12 -20.20 -0.89
N LEU A 206 2.27 -19.22 -1.22
CA LEU A 206 0.88 -19.18 -0.77
C LEU A 206 0.07 -20.34 -1.36
N LEU A 207 0.21 -20.61 -2.66
CA LEU A 207 -0.47 -21.74 -3.32
C LEU A 207 -0.02 -23.10 -2.76
N ASP A 208 1.25 -23.21 -2.39
CA ASP A 208 1.81 -24.40 -1.73
C ASP A 208 1.28 -24.56 -0.30
N ALA A 209 1.19 -23.47 0.46
CA ALA A 209 0.54 -23.47 1.76
C ALA A 209 -0.93 -23.91 1.65
N LEU A 210 -1.65 -23.45 0.63
CA LEU A 210 -3.04 -23.84 0.38
C LEU A 210 -3.21 -25.34 0.08
N GLN A 211 -2.18 -26.06 -0.36
CA GLN A 211 -2.27 -27.52 -0.57
C GLN A 211 -2.46 -28.29 0.74
N VAL A 212 -1.91 -27.78 1.84
CA VAL A 212 -1.98 -28.43 3.16
C VAL A 212 -3.04 -27.80 4.07
N ARG A 213 -3.89 -26.91 3.55
CA ARG A 213 -4.80 -26.06 4.34
C ARG A 213 -5.79 -26.80 5.27
N ARG A 214 -6.01 -28.10 5.04
CA ARG A 214 -6.84 -28.97 5.89
C ARG A 214 -6.12 -29.43 7.15
N ASP A 215 -4.78 -29.46 7.14
CA ASP A 215 -3.96 -29.64 8.33
C ASP A 215 -3.66 -28.27 8.93
N GLN A 216 -4.35 -27.94 10.02
CA GLN A 216 -4.28 -26.62 10.64
C GLN A 216 -2.86 -26.25 11.10
N ALA A 217 -2.11 -27.22 11.64
CA ALA A 217 -0.77 -26.97 12.15
C ALA A 217 0.21 -26.76 10.99
N ALA A 218 0.16 -27.64 9.98
CA ALA A 218 1.01 -27.55 8.81
C ALA A 218 0.70 -26.32 7.93
N PHE A 219 -0.57 -25.89 7.91
CA PHE A 219 -0.99 -24.68 7.22
C PHE A 219 -0.53 -23.42 7.93
N ALA A 220 -0.77 -23.32 9.25
CA ALA A 220 -0.31 -22.17 10.05
C ALA A 220 1.20 -21.97 9.93
N ALA A 221 1.98 -23.05 10.01
CA ALA A 221 3.44 -22.99 9.88
C ALA A 221 3.91 -22.47 8.51
N ARG A 222 3.16 -22.72 7.43
CA ARG A 222 3.49 -22.24 6.07
C ARG A 222 2.93 -20.85 5.77
N LEU A 223 1.80 -20.48 6.36
CA LEU A 223 1.16 -19.19 6.13
C LEU A 223 1.82 -18.06 6.93
N ALA A 224 2.20 -18.31 8.19
CA ALA A 224 2.70 -17.24 9.06
C ALA A 224 3.90 -16.48 8.45
N PRO A 225 4.93 -17.13 7.85
CA PRO A 225 6.03 -16.42 7.22
C PRO A 225 5.63 -15.58 6.00
N LEU A 226 4.48 -15.84 5.37
CA LEU A 226 3.98 -15.07 4.22
C LEU A 226 3.29 -13.77 4.65
N LEU A 227 2.89 -13.68 5.92
CA LEU A 227 2.22 -12.54 6.54
C LEU A 227 3.13 -11.80 7.52
N THR A 228 4.43 -11.79 7.22
CA THR A 228 5.45 -10.95 7.87
C THR A 228 6.15 -10.07 6.82
N PRO A 229 6.90 -9.04 7.22
CA PRO A 229 7.73 -8.27 6.29
C PRO A 229 8.69 -9.15 5.48
N GLN A 230 8.47 -9.24 4.16
CA GLN A 230 9.17 -10.19 3.28
C GLN A 230 10.64 -9.83 2.99
N GLN A 231 11.08 -8.65 3.42
CA GLN A 231 12.40 -8.10 3.08
C GLN A 231 13.56 -8.99 3.56
N ALA A 232 13.36 -9.72 4.65
CA ALA A 232 14.34 -10.65 5.20
C ALA A 232 14.60 -11.87 4.29
N TYR A 233 13.65 -12.23 3.42
CA TYR A 233 13.73 -13.40 2.54
C TYR A 233 14.22 -13.05 1.12
N TRP A 234 14.51 -11.78 0.85
CA TRP A 234 14.98 -11.35 -0.45
C TRP A 234 16.44 -11.72 -0.69
N PRO A 235 16.82 -12.05 -1.94
CA PRO A 235 18.22 -12.15 -2.32
C PRO A 235 18.97 -10.86 -2.01
N GLU A 236 20.23 -10.97 -1.57
CA GLU A 236 21.06 -9.83 -1.14
C GLU A 236 21.08 -8.70 -2.16
N ALA A 237 21.40 -9.02 -3.42
CA ALA A 237 21.48 -8.03 -4.50
C ALA A 237 20.16 -7.25 -4.70
N TYR A 238 19.01 -7.91 -4.52
CA TYR A 238 17.71 -7.24 -4.61
C TYR A 238 17.47 -6.33 -3.39
N ARG A 239 17.81 -6.81 -2.18
CA ARG A 239 17.72 -6.05 -0.94
C ARG A 239 18.59 -4.79 -0.98
N GLU A 240 19.85 -4.91 -1.39
CA GLU A 240 20.76 -3.78 -1.58
C GLU A 240 20.25 -2.80 -2.64
N GLY A 241 19.75 -3.30 -3.78
CA GLY A 241 19.15 -2.47 -4.82
C GLY A 241 17.94 -1.68 -4.33
N VAL A 242 17.07 -2.29 -3.52
CA VAL A 242 15.92 -1.62 -2.89
C VAL A 242 16.38 -0.59 -1.86
N ALA A 243 17.38 -0.91 -1.03
CA ALA A 243 17.93 0.01 -0.03
C ALA A 243 18.59 1.24 -0.69
N ARG A 244 19.36 1.04 -1.76
CA ARG A 244 19.92 2.13 -2.57
C ARG A 244 18.84 3.00 -3.18
N ASN A 245 17.81 2.39 -3.78
CA ASN A 245 16.69 3.12 -4.37
C ASN A 245 15.89 3.91 -3.32
N ARG A 246 15.74 3.37 -2.10
CA ARG A 246 15.14 4.07 -0.95
C ARG A 246 15.93 5.34 -0.62
N ALA A 247 17.25 5.21 -0.40
CA ALA A 247 18.11 6.34 -0.05
C ALA A 247 18.08 7.43 -1.15
N LEU A 248 18.17 7.04 -2.42
CA LEU A 248 18.06 7.97 -3.55
C LEU A 248 16.69 8.67 -3.60
N THR A 249 15.60 7.99 -3.29
CA THR A 249 14.27 8.60 -3.24
C THR A 249 14.13 9.57 -2.06
N LEU A 250 14.67 9.27 -0.88
CA LEU A 250 14.64 10.23 0.24
C LEU A 250 15.46 11.48 -0.06
N ALA A 251 16.64 11.31 -0.66
CA ALA A 251 17.44 12.44 -1.17
C ALA A 251 16.66 13.27 -2.19
N LEU A 252 15.99 12.63 -3.16
CA LEU A 252 15.13 13.33 -4.11
C LEU A 252 14.03 14.15 -3.41
N LEU A 253 13.34 13.59 -2.42
CA LEU A 253 12.25 14.29 -1.73
C LEU A 253 12.75 15.52 -0.97
N ALA A 254 13.89 15.39 -0.28
CA ALA A 254 14.56 16.50 0.38
C ALA A 254 14.96 17.59 -0.64
N ASP A 255 15.60 17.21 -1.75
CA ASP A 255 16.04 18.16 -2.77
C ASP A 255 14.87 18.85 -3.47
N VAL A 256 13.78 18.13 -3.77
CA VAL A 256 12.56 18.72 -4.35
C VAL A 256 11.97 19.77 -3.41
N PHE A 257 11.93 19.50 -2.10
CA PHE A 257 11.50 20.46 -1.09
C PHE A 257 12.45 21.68 -1.01
N ASN A 258 13.75 21.44 -0.96
CA ASN A 258 14.75 22.50 -0.87
C ASN A 258 14.72 23.43 -2.09
N LEU A 259 14.45 22.88 -3.28
CA LEU A 259 14.27 23.62 -4.54
C LEU A 259 12.87 24.22 -4.72
N ALA A 260 11.93 23.97 -3.80
CA ALA A 260 10.55 24.42 -3.93
C ALA A 260 10.42 25.92 -3.63
N PRO A 261 9.85 26.72 -4.54
CA PRO A 261 9.45 28.10 -4.23
C PRO A 261 8.41 28.15 -3.11
N GLU A 262 8.28 29.30 -2.46
CA GLU A 262 7.35 29.52 -1.35
C GLU A 262 5.92 29.07 -1.67
N ALA A 263 5.42 29.36 -2.87
CA ALA A 263 4.08 28.95 -3.30
C ALA A 263 3.90 27.41 -3.31
N GLN A 264 4.94 26.65 -3.68
CA GLN A 264 4.91 25.18 -3.64
C GLN A 264 5.02 24.66 -2.20
N ARG A 265 5.84 25.29 -1.35
CA ARG A 265 5.94 24.96 0.09
C ARG A 265 4.61 25.19 0.80
N ALA A 266 3.96 26.32 0.53
CA ALA A 266 2.63 26.63 1.05
C ALA A 266 1.57 25.62 0.57
N ARG A 267 1.66 25.15 -0.68
CA ARG A 267 0.78 24.09 -1.19
C ARG A 267 1.03 22.76 -0.47
N LEU A 268 2.28 22.34 -0.33
CA LEU A 268 2.65 21.12 0.39
C LEU A 268 2.07 21.15 1.80
N ASN A 269 2.24 22.28 2.51
CA ASN A 269 1.70 22.44 3.86
C ASN A 269 0.17 22.32 3.89
N ARG A 270 -0.55 22.95 2.94
CA ARG A 270 -2.01 22.81 2.84
C ARG A 270 -2.47 21.38 2.54
N GLU A 271 -1.76 20.65 1.68
CA GLU A 271 -2.09 19.26 1.36
C GLU A 271 -1.86 18.34 2.56
N LEU A 272 -0.79 18.57 3.33
CA LEU A 272 -0.52 17.85 4.58
C LEU A 272 -1.58 18.17 5.65
N ASP A 273 -1.93 19.44 5.83
CA ASP A 273 -2.98 19.89 6.75
C ASP A 273 -4.33 19.27 6.41
N ALA A 274 -4.73 19.34 5.14
CA ALA A 274 -5.98 18.77 4.67
C ALA A 274 -6.03 17.24 4.82
N LEU A 275 -4.89 16.55 4.69
CA LEU A 275 -4.82 15.11 4.88
C LEU A 275 -4.84 14.74 6.37
N ALA A 276 -4.13 15.48 7.22
CA ALA A 276 -4.15 15.30 8.66
C ALA A 276 -5.57 15.51 9.21
N GLY A 277 -6.22 16.62 8.83
CA GLY A 277 -7.60 16.92 9.19
C GLY A 277 -8.59 15.85 8.71
N GLN A 278 -8.36 15.25 7.55
CA GLN A 278 -9.16 14.11 7.09
C GLN A 278 -9.02 12.89 7.99
N PHE A 279 -7.81 12.53 8.43
CA PHE A 279 -7.59 11.43 9.39
C PHE A 279 -8.16 11.78 10.78
N GLU A 280 -8.01 13.02 11.24
CA GLU A 280 -8.58 13.51 12.51
C GLU A 280 -10.12 13.46 12.50
N SER A 281 -10.73 13.74 11.35
CA SER A 281 -12.19 13.67 11.18
C SER A 281 -12.75 12.25 11.01
N LEU A 282 -11.88 11.25 10.84
CA LEU A 282 -12.32 9.85 10.78
C LEU A 282 -12.84 9.44 12.15
N ALA A 283 -14.16 9.52 12.31
CA ALA A 283 -14.81 8.89 13.45
C ALA A 283 -14.74 7.37 13.27
N CYS A 284 -14.10 6.69 14.21
CA CYS A 284 -14.16 5.23 14.29
C CYS A 284 -15.59 4.82 14.67
N ALA A 285 -16.39 4.55 13.64
CA ALA A 285 -17.76 4.12 13.80
C ALA A 285 -17.81 2.77 14.52
N ALA A 286 -18.72 2.63 15.50
CA ALA A 286 -19.17 1.31 15.92
C ALA A 286 -19.77 0.59 14.70
N PRO A 287 -19.61 -0.75 14.57
CA PRO A 287 -20.08 -1.50 13.41
C PRO A 287 -21.51 -1.10 13.06
N ALA A 288 -21.73 -0.64 11.82
CA ALA A 288 -23.07 -0.54 11.28
C ALA A 288 -23.67 -1.94 11.39
N ARG A 289 -24.66 -2.10 12.27
CA ARG A 289 -25.45 -3.32 12.33
C ARG A 289 -25.95 -3.55 10.91
N LEU A 290 -25.52 -4.65 10.29
CA LEU A 290 -26.01 -5.13 9.01
C LEU A 290 -27.52 -4.95 9.00
N SER A 291 -27.99 -4.01 8.18
CA SER A 291 -29.40 -3.92 7.85
C SER A 291 -29.74 -5.19 7.08
N ALA A 292 -30.30 -6.16 7.81
CA ALA A 292 -31.13 -7.21 7.25
C ALA A 292 -32.33 -6.54 6.58
N ALA A 293 -32.15 -6.05 5.35
CA ALA A 293 -33.23 -5.57 4.51
C ALA A 293 -32.78 -5.47 3.06
N LEU A 294 -32.69 -6.61 2.37
CA LEU A 294 -33.21 -6.73 1.01
C LEU A 294 -33.78 -8.15 0.86
N GLY A 295 -34.95 -8.34 1.47
CA GLY A 295 -35.91 -9.27 0.91
C GLY A 295 -36.59 -8.59 -0.28
N ARG A 296 -36.26 -9.07 -1.49
CA ARG A 296 -37.13 -9.34 -2.64
C ARG A 296 -36.28 -9.67 -3.84
#